data_AF-A0A8S9PXT8-F1
#
_entry.id   AF-A0A8S9PXT8-F1
#
_cell.length_a   1.000
_cell.length_b   1.000
_cell.length_c   1.000
_cell.angle_alpha   90.00
_cell.angle_beta   90.00
_cell.angle_gamma   90.00
#
_symmetry.space_group_name_H-M   'P 1'
#
loop_
_entity.id
_entity.type
_entity.pdbx_description
1 polymer ?
#
loop_
_entity_poly.entity_id
_entity_poly.type
_entity_poly.pdbx_seq_one_letter_code
_entity_poly.pdbx_strand_id
1 'polypeptide(L)'
;MSSRRVGLRNSERVRGQNGNVGAEQIRFGDVSEALTELLHEETRLLRATISGEGKEIKGEKVVVRTSSNSPTGSEGRDHSPKKAKMTGADHLPGVSGDGVVAKPFHWQFYHSKDFLITEDPDSVAHLVRHFKPVGCQLPSLRSMTARDAYVKMVVAHAKAMEANNEFAATLERRLQDIPRSDKLYEIKKLAAAEKLGNKAASLEDRLRVVSNKRKSALEQDSFLEAKIESSSAKFADDLRRATYDAKNGLADSYLYVLISLKEKWEKKKAAANCEVRLKEVMANINLLKEIMNNNMLASDELLRLRAKQVELGSELDVMAVSDFSVGKLDLPQISEDLPEEFLQKFLLWGTTRVTRRRSWAISLRMANFTAEE
;
A
#
# COMPACT_ATOMS: atom_id res chain seq x y z
N MET A 1 19.35 -23.48 76.05
CA MET A 1 19.47 -24.93 75.80
C MET A 1 19.02 -25.21 74.37
N SER A 2 19.50 -26.28 73.75
CA SER A 2 19.10 -26.69 72.40
C SER A 2 17.77 -27.46 72.39
N SER A 3 16.95 -27.29 71.35
CA SER A 3 16.34 -28.43 70.64
C SER A 3 15.93 -28.04 69.21
N ARG A 4 15.48 -29.00 68.39
CA ARG A 4 15.38 -28.95 66.93
C ARG A 4 14.07 -29.55 66.39
N ARG A 5 13.54 -28.96 65.29
CA ARG A 5 12.61 -29.57 64.29
C ARG A 5 11.24 -30.01 64.86
N VAL A 6 10.20 -30.36 64.09
CA VAL A 6 9.87 -30.35 62.63
C VAL A 6 8.50 -29.61 62.56
N GLY A 7 8.02 -28.87 61.56
CA GLY A 7 8.36 -28.72 60.15
C GLY A 7 7.19 -29.25 59.28
N LEU A 8 6.53 -28.40 58.49
CA LEU A 8 5.58 -28.82 57.46
C LEU A 8 5.76 -28.00 56.17
N ARG A 9 5.15 -28.43 55.07
CA ARG A 9 5.68 -28.23 53.72
C ARG A 9 4.60 -27.80 52.72
N ASN A 10 5.07 -27.29 51.58
CA ASN A 10 4.35 -27.04 50.32
C ASN A 10 3.43 -25.79 50.30
N SER A 11 3.84 -24.78 49.54
CA SER A 11 3.08 -24.43 48.34
C SER A 11 4.06 -23.96 47.24
N GLU A 12 3.59 -23.91 45.99
CA GLU A 12 4.43 -23.97 44.80
C GLU A 12 5.18 -22.68 44.46
N ARG A 13 6.28 -22.84 43.72
CA ARG A 13 7.14 -21.74 43.25
C ARG A 13 7.38 -21.84 41.75
N VAL A 14 6.32 -21.57 40.97
CA VAL A 14 6.41 -21.52 39.49
C VAL A 14 7.28 -20.34 39.07
N ARG A 15 8.56 -20.62 38.78
CA ARG A 15 9.52 -19.64 38.25
C ARG A 15 9.44 -19.66 36.73
N GLY A 16 8.67 -18.75 36.15
CA GLY A 16 8.71 -18.51 34.71
C GLY A 16 10.10 -18.01 34.27
N GLN A 17 10.77 -18.74 33.38
CA GLN A 17 11.93 -18.25 32.64
C GLN A 17 11.44 -17.52 31.38
N ASN A 18 11.21 -16.21 31.48
CA ASN A 18 11.10 -15.39 30.28
C ASN A 18 12.51 -14.98 29.84
N GLY A 19 12.96 -15.53 28.72
CA GLY A 19 14.26 -15.20 28.14
C GLY A 19 14.29 -13.77 27.63
N ASN A 20 15.33 -13.02 28.00
CA ASN A 20 15.61 -11.72 27.40
C ASN A 20 16.19 -11.93 26.00
N VAL A 21 15.39 -11.68 24.96
CA VAL A 21 15.84 -11.57 23.57
C VAL A 21 15.49 -10.16 23.12
N GLY A 22 16.50 -9.42 22.64
CA GLY A 22 16.37 -8.00 22.36
C GLY A 22 15.36 -7.71 21.25
N ALA A 23 14.37 -6.89 21.54
CA ALA A 23 13.59 -6.22 20.51
C ALA A 23 14.42 -5.04 19.98
N GLU A 24 15.08 -5.22 18.83
CA GLU A 24 15.67 -4.09 18.12
C GLU A 24 14.54 -3.15 17.69
N GLN A 25 14.53 -1.96 18.29
CA GLN A 25 13.50 -0.95 18.08
C GLN A 25 13.82 -0.20 16.78
N ILE A 26 13.54 -0.85 15.64
CA ILE A 26 13.68 -0.28 14.29
C ILE A 26 13.04 1.11 14.30
N ARG A 27 13.85 2.13 14.02
CA ARG A 27 13.37 3.52 14.04
C ARG A 27 12.64 3.79 12.73
N PHE A 28 11.64 4.67 12.81
CA PHE A 28 10.85 5.05 11.64
C PHE A 28 11.70 5.75 10.55
N GLY A 29 12.89 6.26 10.92
CA GLY A 29 13.89 6.78 9.98
C GLY A 29 14.49 5.71 9.07
N ASP A 30 14.85 4.55 9.62
CA ASP A 30 15.56 3.45 8.92
C ASP A 30 14.78 2.97 7.68
N VAL A 31 13.44 2.92 7.80
CA VAL A 31 12.52 2.56 6.71
C VAL A 31 12.44 3.66 5.63
N SER A 32 12.55 4.93 6.02
CA SER A 32 12.54 6.06 5.08
C SER A 32 13.86 6.21 4.32
N GLU A 33 14.99 5.88 4.96
CA GLU A 33 16.32 5.88 4.33
C GLU A 33 16.41 4.75 3.30
N ALA A 34 16.03 3.52 3.66
CA ALA A 34 15.98 2.38 2.74
C ALA A 34 15.03 2.59 1.53
N LEU A 35 13.89 3.28 1.72
CA LEU A 35 13.01 3.68 0.61
C LEU A 35 13.65 4.74 -0.31
N THR A 36 14.46 5.63 0.24
CA THR A 36 15.14 6.67 -0.52
C THR A 36 16.30 6.09 -1.33
N GLU A 37 17.09 5.17 -0.75
CA GLU A 37 18.14 4.44 -1.47
C GLU A 37 17.57 3.61 -2.63
N LEU A 38 16.47 2.89 -2.41
CA LEU A 38 15.85 2.04 -3.43
C LEU A 38 15.40 2.86 -4.66
N LEU A 39 14.78 4.02 -4.43
CA LEU A 39 14.41 4.95 -5.51
C LEU A 39 15.64 5.56 -6.21
N HIS A 40 16.74 5.78 -5.48
CA HIS A 40 17.96 6.34 -6.06
C HIS A 40 18.74 5.32 -6.92
N GLU A 41 18.68 4.03 -6.59
CA GLU A 41 19.32 2.96 -7.37
C GLU A 41 18.44 2.51 -8.55
N GLU A 42 17.10 2.54 -8.43
CA GLU A 42 16.19 2.34 -9.58
C GLU A 42 16.39 3.43 -10.66
N THR A 43 16.62 4.68 -10.25
CA THR A 43 16.97 5.78 -11.17
C THR A 43 18.40 5.73 -11.71
N ARG A 44 19.30 4.92 -11.12
CA ARG A 44 20.60 4.56 -11.72
C ARG A 44 20.45 3.46 -12.76
N LEU A 45 19.70 2.39 -12.47
CA LEU A 45 19.44 1.28 -13.40
C LEU A 45 18.81 1.77 -14.71
N LEU A 46 17.81 2.66 -14.63
CA LEU A 46 17.19 3.30 -15.80
C LEU A 46 18.15 4.17 -16.62
N ARG A 47 19.20 4.73 -15.99
CA ARG A 47 20.23 5.52 -16.69
C ARG A 47 21.30 4.63 -17.32
N ALA A 48 21.62 3.49 -16.70
CA ALA A 48 22.53 2.49 -17.24
C ALA A 48 21.99 1.86 -18.54
N THR A 49 20.67 1.65 -18.67
CA THR A 49 20.07 1.01 -19.86
C THR A 49 20.10 1.85 -21.14
N ILE A 50 20.47 3.14 -21.06
CA ILE A 50 20.51 4.07 -22.21
C ILE A 50 21.94 4.30 -22.72
N SER A 51 22.97 3.94 -21.94
CA SER A 51 24.38 3.98 -22.37
C SER A 51 24.82 2.59 -22.86
N GLY A 52 24.68 2.33 -24.16
CA GLY A 52 24.95 1.01 -24.75
C GLY A 52 26.41 0.54 -24.64
N GLU A 53 26.60 -0.78 -24.55
CA GLU A 53 27.92 -1.42 -24.63
C GLU A 53 28.59 -1.12 -25.98
N GLY A 54 29.77 -0.50 -25.94
CA GLY A 54 30.34 0.26 -27.06
C GLY A 54 31.75 -0.12 -27.53
N LYS A 55 32.26 -1.30 -27.12
CA LYS A 55 33.57 -1.90 -27.46
C LYS A 55 34.84 -1.29 -26.83
N GLU A 56 35.70 -2.21 -26.42
CA GLU A 56 37.16 -2.18 -26.64
C GLU A 56 37.49 -3.48 -27.41
N ILE A 57 38.50 -3.66 -28.25
CA ILE A 57 39.66 -2.89 -28.75
C ILE A 57 39.72 -3.17 -30.30
N LYS A 58 40.61 -2.71 -31.20
CA LYS A 58 41.81 -1.84 -31.24
C LYS A 58 42.00 -1.35 -32.70
N GLY A 59 42.53 -0.15 -32.93
CA GLY A 59 42.95 0.29 -34.28
C GLY A 59 43.10 1.81 -34.42
N GLU A 60 44.30 2.29 -34.73
CA GLU A 60 44.63 3.70 -34.87
C GLU A 60 44.11 4.37 -36.17
N LYS A 61 43.99 5.71 -36.11
CA LYS A 61 44.33 6.69 -37.19
C LYS A 61 43.43 6.74 -38.46
N VAL A 62 43.16 7.91 -39.07
CA VAL A 62 43.46 9.31 -38.70
C VAL A 62 42.58 10.32 -39.46
N VAL A 63 42.37 11.51 -38.86
CA VAL A 63 42.27 12.84 -39.52
C VAL A 63 41.12 13.15 -40.53
N VAL A 64 40.34 14.21 -40.20
CA VAL A 64 39.87 15.30 -41.12
C VAL A 64 38.79 14.95 -42.18
N ARG A 65 37.76 15.76 -42.44
CA ARG A 65 37.19 16.95 -41.74
C ARG A 65 35.73 17.18 -42.21
N THR A 66 34.99 17.93 -41.40
CA THR A 66 33.88 18.85 -41.71
C THR A 66 33.01 18.71 -42.98
N SER A 67 31.72 18.98 -42.74
CA SER A 67 30.83 19.85 -43.56
C SER A 67 30.30 19.37 -44.92
N SER A 68 29.06 19.67 -45.31
CA SER A 68 27.91 20.24 -44.56
C SER A 68 26.64 20.31 -45.43
N ASN A 69 25.50 20.59 -44.79
CA ASN A 69 24.34 21.31 -45.33
C ASN A 69 23.49 20.64 -46.44
N SER A 70 22.25 20.36 -46.05
CA SER A 70 21.04 20.39 -46.90
C SER A 70 20.71 21.85 -47.33
N PRO A 71 19.58 22.15 -48.02
CA PRO A 71 18.59 21.29 -48.70
C PRO A 71 18.24 21.81 -50.13
N THR A 72 17.08 21.39 -50.65
CA THR A 72 16.13 22.16 -51.50
C THR A 72 15.85 21.61 -52.90
N GLY A 73 14.63 21.05 -53.05
CA GLY A 73 13.67 21.20 -54.15
C GLY A 73 14.09 21.28 -55.63
N SER A 74 13.38 20.50 -56.45
CA SER A 74 12.68 21.03 -57.63
C SER A 74 11.56 20.10 -58.11
N GLU A 75 10.51 20.67 -58.67
CA GLU A 75 9.35 19.99 -59.28
C GLU A 75 9.54 19.92 -60.81
N GLY A 76 9.13 18.82 -61.47
CA GLY A 76 9.23 18.68 -62.92
C GLY A 76 8.53 17.43 -63.44
N ARG A 77 7.85 17.52 -64.60
CA ARG A 77 6.98 16.48 -65.16
C ARG A 77 7.52 15.87 -66.45
N ASP A 78 7.02 14.67 -66.76
CA ASP A 78 6.76 14.11 -68.09
C ASP A 78 7.78 14.32 -69.23
N HIS A 79 8.55 13.28 -69.55
CA HIS A 79 8.79 12.89 -70.95
C HIS A 79 8.97 11.36 -71.08
N SER A 80 8.25 10.73 -72.00
CA SER A 80 8.29 9.28 -72.24
C SER A 80 9.12 8.90 -73.47
N PRO A 81 10.05 7.93 -73.39
CA PRO A 81 10.57 7.20 -74.55
C PRO A 81 9.50 6.31 -75.19
N LYS A 82 9.65 6.00 -76.48
CA LYS A 82 8.58 5.41 -77.31
C LYS A 82 8.56 3.88 -77.30
N LYS A 83 7.36 3.33 -77.56
CA LYS A 83 7.07 1.89 -77.70
C LYS A 83 7.82 1.26 -78.87
N ALA A 84 8.27 0.01 -78.70
CA ALA A 84 8.03 -1.03 -79.70
C ALA A 84 6.84 -1.88 -79.21
N LYS A 85 5.94 -2.31 -80.10
CA LYS A 85 4.67 -2.98 -79.75
C LYS A 85 4.52 -4.29 -80.52
N MET A 86 4.38 -5.40 -79.79
CA MET A 86 3.64 -6.58 -80.28
C MET A 86 2.66 -7.04 -79.20
N THR A 87 1.39 -7.10 -79.58
CA THR A 87 0.25 -7.56 -78.76
C THR A 87 -0.32 -8.82 -79.41
N GLY A 88 -0.65 -9.82 -78.61
CA GLY A 88 -1.13 -11.14 -79.03
C GLY A 88 -0.97 -12.11 -77.85
N ALA A 89 -1.83 -12.09 -76.82
CA ALA A 89 -3.29 -12.24 -76.80
C ALA A 89 -3.70 -13.70 -77.03
N ASP A 90 -4.19 -14.34 -75.98
CA ASP A 90 -4.53 -15.76 -75.92
C ASP A 90 -5.78 -16.09 -76.74
N HIS A 91 -5.62 -16.95 -77.75
CA HIS A 91 -6.72 -17.72 -78.30
C HIS A 91 -6.26 -19.16 -78.56
N LEU A 92 -6.97 -20.11 -77.97
CA LEU A 92 -6.98 -21.51 -78.41
C LEU A 92 -7.96 -21.65 -79.58
N PRO A 93 -7.54 -22.19 -80.73
CA PRO A 93 -8.45 -22.70 -81.74
C PRO A 93 -8.22 -24.20 -81.95
N GLY A 94 -9.06 -25.03 -81.34
CA GLY A 94 -9.22 -26.41 -81.79
C GLY A 94 -10.22 -26.44 -82.95
N VAL A 95 -9.76 -26.77 -84.16
CA VAL A 95 -10.61 -27.20 -85.29
C VAL A 95 -9.82 -28.21 -86.11
N SER A 96 -10.53 -29.23 -86.64
CA SER A 96 -9.94 -30.26 -87.49
C SER A 96 -9.72 -29.73 -88.90
N GLY A 97 -8.60 -30.12 -89.53
CA GLY A 97 -8.26 -29.80 -90.91
C GLY A 97 -7.03 -30.60 -91.33
N ASP A 98 -7.22 -31.54 -92.24
CA ASP A 98 -6.11 -32.32 -92.80
C ASP A 98 -5.20 -31.41 -93.63
N GLY A 99 -3.88 -31.53 -93.42
CA GLY A 99 -2.90 -30.58 -93.90
C GLY A 99 -1.51 -30.94 -93.38
N VAL A 100 -0.68 -31.51 -94.25
CA VAL A 100 0.65 -32.02 -93.91
C VAL A 100 1.64 -30.86 -93.71
N VAL A 101 1.55 -30.19 -92.56
CA VAL A 101 2.58 -29.27 -92.08
C VAL A 101 3.79 -30.09 -91.66
N ALA A 102 4.81 -30.15 -92.51
CA ALA A 102 6.07 -30.81 -92.19
C ALA A 102 6.66 -30.21 -90.89
N LYS A 103 6.91 -31.05 -89.89
CA LYS A 103 7.57 -30.65 -88.63
C LYS A 103 8.87 -29.90 -88.97
N PRO A 104 9.03 -28.61 -88.59
CA PRO A 104 10.16 -27.80 -89.04
C PRO A 104 11.55 -28.40 -88.75
N PHE A 105 11.65 -29.20 -87.69
CA PHE A 105 12.85 -29.96 -87.35
C PHE A 105 12.49 -31.37 -86.88
N HIS A 106 12.26 -32.29 -87.83
CA HIS A 106 12.33 -33.72 -87.49
C HIS A 106 13.79 -34.17 -87.45
N TRP A 107 14.17 -34.94 -86.44
CA TRP A 107 15.42 -35.71 -86.42
C TRP A 107 15.11 -37.09 -85.86
N GLN A 108 15.73 -38.12 -86.45
CA GLN A 108 15.63 -39.50 -85.99
C GLN A 108 17.02 -39.93 -85.54
N PHE A 109 17.13 -40.31 -84.27
CA PHE A 109 18.38 -40.75 -83.66
C PHE A 109 18.24 -42.22 -83.28
N TYR A 110 19.00 -43.08 -83.97
CA TYR A 110 18.99 -44.51 -83.77
C TYR A 110 20.18 -44.92 -82.91
N HIS A 111 19.94 -45.16 -81.62
CA HIS A 111 20.91 -45.78 -80.72
C HIS A 111 20.72 -47.31 -80.78
N SER A 112 21.69 -48.04 -81.34
CA SER A 112 21.58 -49.50 -81.56
C SER A 112 22.35 -50.31 -80.51
N LYS A 113 22.28 -49.88 -79.24
CA LYS A 113 22.95 -50.51 -78.09
C LYS A 113 22.11 -50.33 -76.82
N ASP A 114 22.14 -51.31 -75.94
CA ASP A 114 21.42 -51.35 -74.65
C ASP A 114 22.09 -50.54 -73.52
N PHE A 115 22.86 -49.52 -73.89
CA PHE A 115 23.62 -48.64 -72.99
C PHE A 115 23.03 -47.23 -73.00
N LEU A 116 23.35 -46.41 -72.00
CA LEU A 116 22.89 -45.02 -71.95
C LEU A 116 23.60 -44.19 -73.04
N ILE A 117 22.91 -43.21 -73.62
CA ILE A 117 23.44 -42.34 -74.68
C ILE A 117 24.68 -41.56 -74.21
N THR A 118 24.83 -41.36 -72.89
CA THR A 118 25.98 -40.75 -72.22
C THR A 118 27.22 -41.65 -72.12
N GLU A 119 27.06 -42.97 -72.26
CA GLU A 119 28.14 -43.97 -72.11
C GLU A 119 28.89 -44.24 -73.42
N ASP A 120 28.27 -43.97 -74.58
CA ASP A 120 28.87 -44.14 -75.90
C ASP A 120 29.44 -42.81 -76.45
N PRO A 121 30.78 -42.63 -76.54
CA PRO A 121 31.40 -41.35 -76.89
C PRO A 121 30.99 -40.80 -78.26
N ASP A 122 30.79 -41.69 -79.24
CA ASP A 122 30.33 -41.30 -80.58
C ASP A 122 28.88 -40.82 -80.54
N SER A 123 28.02 -41.44 -79.74
CA SER A 123 26.61 -41.03 -79.55
C SER A 123 26.49 -39.67 -78.87
N VAL A 124 27.29 -39.41 -77.83
CA VAL A 124 27.41 -38.06 -77.24
C VAL A 124 27.94 -37.06 -78.28
N ALA A 125 28.95 -37.43 -79.06
CA ALA A 125 29.49 -36.58 -80.13
C ALA A 125 28.49 -36.32 -81.26
N HIS A 126 27.65 -37.28 -81.61
CA HIS A 126 26.54 -37.10 -82.54
C HIS A 126 25.49 -36.14 -81.97
N LEU A 127 25.05 -36.35 -80.73
CA LEU A 127 24.02 -35.56 -80.05
C LEU A 127 24.43 -34.09 -79.88
N VAL A 128 25.59 -33.81 -79.28
CA VAL A 128 26.07 -32.44 -79.04
C VAL A 128 26.34 -31.69 -80.35
N ARG A 129 26.70 -32.40 -81.43
CA ARG A 129 26.85 -31.80 -82.78
C ARG A 129 25.53 -31.26 -83.35
N HIS A 130 24.37 -31.67 -82.82
CA HIS A 130 23.07 -31.06 -83.17
C HIS A 130 22.77 -29.77 -82.39
N PHE A 131 23.33 -29.58 -81.19
CA PHE A 131 23.21 -28.35 -80.39
C PHE A 131 24.12 -27.19 -80.85
N LYS A 132 24.63 -27.28 -82.08
CA LYS A 132 25.45 -26.22 -82.72
C LYS A 132 24.65 -24.91 -82.91
N PRO A 133 25.30 -23.73 -82.85
CA PRO A 133 24.66 -22.47 -83.20
C PRO A 133 24.13 -22.44 -84.64
N VAL A 134 23.09 -21.63 -84.88
CA VAL A 134 22.53 -21.38 -86.22
C VAL A 134 23.61 -20.80 -87.14
N GLY A 135 23.72 -21.34 -88.36
CA GLY A 135 24.76 -20.97 -89.33
C GLY A 135 26.03 -21.84 -89.28
N CYS A 136 26.34 -22.49 -88.16
CA CYS A 136 27.49 -23.41 -88.10
C CYS A 136 27.23 -24.69 -88.91
N GLN A 137 28.12 -25.05 -89.83
CA GLN A 137 28.13 -26.38 -90.48
C GLN A 137 29.30 -27.21 -89.97
N LEU A 138 29.01 -28.14 -89.05
CA LEU A 138 29.97 -29.14 -88.59
C LEU A 138 29.95 -30.35 -89.53
N PRO A 139 31.11 -30.89 -89.97
CA PRO A 139 31.20 -32.07 -90.84
C PRO A 139 30.49 -33.31 -90.29
N SER A 140 30.37 -34.37 -91.10
CA SER A 140 29.97 -35.68 -90.57
C SER A 140 31.06 -36.22 -89.63
N LEU A 141 30.67 -36.85 -88.52
CA LEU A 141 31.62 -37.39 -87.54
C LEU A 141 32.55 -38.44 -88.17
N ARG A 142 32.06 -39.16 -89.20
CA ARG A 142 32.84 -40.14 -89.98
C ARG A 142 33.82 -39.50 -90.99
N SER A 143 33.70 -38.21 -91.29
CA SER A 143 34.45 -37.52 -92.35
C SER A 143 35.29 -36.34 -91.82
N MET A 144 35.76 -36.42 -90.57
CA MET A 144 36.37 -35.30 -89.85
C MET A 144 37.77 -35.66 -89.34
N THR A 145 38.79 -34.97 -89.85
CA THR A 145 40.22 -35.28 -89.65
C THR A 145 40.65 -35.30 -88.18
N ALA A 146 39.96 -34.55 -87.32
CA ALA A 146 40.23 -34.45 -85.88
C ALA A 146 39.14 -35.11 -85.01
N ARG A 147 38.47 -36.18 -85.51
CA ARG A 147 37.35 -36.87 -84.83
C ARG A 147 37.62 -37.13 -83.36
N ASP A 148 38.72 -37.80 -83.03
CA ASP A 148 38.97 -38.26 -81.66
C ASP A 148 39.19 -37.11 -80.67
N ALA A 149 39.77 -36.00 -81.14
CA ALA A 149 39.92 -34.77 -80.34
C ALA A 149 38.55 -34.11 -80.10
N TYR A 150 37.70 -34.05 -81.13
CA TYR A 150 36.33 -33.55 -81.00
C TYR A 150 35.49 -34.42 -80.06
N VAL A 151 35.53 -35.75 -80.21
CA VAL A 151 34.81 -36.69 -79.34
C VAL A 151 35.26 -36.53 -77.88
N LYS A 152 36.56 -36.45 -77.61
CA LYS A 152 37.11 -36.21 -76.26
C LYS A 152 36.64 -34.86 -75.68
N MET A 153 36.73 -33.78 -76.45
CA MET A 153 36.25 -32.45 -76.07
C MET A 153 34.75 -32.45 -75.73
N VAL A 154 33.94 -33.11 -76.56
CA VAL A 154 32.49 -33.15 -76.43
C VAL A 154 32.03 -34.03 -75.26
N VAL A 155 32.69 -35.17 -75.00
CA VAL A 155 32.43 -35.97 -73.79
C VAL A 155 32.83 -35.21 -72.53
N ALA A 156 33.94 -34.46 -72.55
CA ALA A 156 34.31 -33.58 -71.43
C ALA A 156 33.27 -32.47 -71.20
N HIS A 157 32.76 -31.85 -72.27
CA HIS A 157 31.67 -30.86 -72.19
C HIS A 157 30.37 -31.47 -71.64
N ALA A 158 30.00 -32.68 -72.07
CA ALA A 158 28.82 -33.37 -71.56
C ALA A 158 28.94 -33.65 -70.05
N LYS A 159 30.09 -34.13 -69.57
CA LYS A 159 30.35 -34.35 -68.14
C LYS A 159 30.38 -33.07 -67.31
N ALA A 160 30.87 -31.96 -67.88
CA ALA A 160 30.80 -30.65 -67.22
C ALA A 160 29.35 -30.15 -67.10
N MET A 161 28.51 -30.41 -68.12
CA MET A 161 27.08 -30.08 -68.10
C MET A 161 26.30 -30.98 -67.13
N GLU A 162 26.65 -32.26 -67.04
CA GLU A 162 26.14 -33.22 -66.05
C GLU A 162 26.41 -32.76 -64.61
N ALA A 163 27.66 -32.43 -64.27
CA ALA A 163 28.02 -31.89 -62.95
C ALA A 163 27.34 -30.55 -62.63
N ASN A 164 27.15 -29.67 -63.63
CA ASN A 164 26.36 -28.45 -63.46
C ASN A 164 24.89 -28.73 -63.15
N ASN A 165 24.30 -29.77 -63.77
CA ASN A 165 22.92 -30.18 -63.51
C ASN A 165 22.77 -30.81 -62.11
N GLU A 166 23.73 -31.62 -61.65
CA GLU A 166 23.76 -32.14 -60.27
C GLU A 166 23.86 -31.01 -59.23
N PHE A 167 24.70 -30.02 -59.49
CA PHE A 167 24.82 -28.82 -58.66
C PHE A 167 23.51 -28.00 -58.65
N ALA A 168 22.89 -27.80 -59.81
CA ALA A 168 21.59 -27.12 -59.92
C ALA A 168 20.48 -27.85 -59.16
N ALA A 169 20.36 -29.19 -59.30
CA ALA A 169 19.39 -29.99 -58.57
C ALA A 169 19.65 -30.01 -57.05
N THR A 170 20.92 -29.91 -56.63
CA THR A 170 21.30 -29.78 -55.23
C THR A 170 20.93 -28.40 -54.67
N LEU A 171 21.10 -27.32 -55.43
CA LEU A 171 20.61 -25.99 -55.06
C LEU A 171 19.09 -25.95 -55.00
N GLU A 172 18.39 -26.49 -56.00
CA GLU A 172 16.92 -26.53 -56.04
C GLU A 172 16.35 -27.25 -54.82
N ARG A 173 16.88 -28.43 -54.47
CA ARG A 173 16.48 -29.17 -53.25
C ARG A 173 16.64 -28.30 -52.01
N ARG A 174 17.81 -27.68 -51.83
CA ARG A 174 18.09 -26.80 -50.67
C ARG A 174 17.22 -25.54 -50.65
N LEU A 175 16.71 -25.07 -51.80
CA LEU A 175 15.76 -23.95 -51.88
C LEU A 175 14.34 -24.37 -51.49
N GLN A 176 13.93 -25.62 -51.73
CA GLN A 176 12.64 -26.15 -51.23
C GLN A 176 12.65 -26.35 -49.71
N ASP A 177 13.81 -26.69 -49.14
CA ASP A 177 13.99 -26.85 -47.68
C ASP A 177 13.96 -25.51 -46.91
N ILE A 178 14.17 -24.36 -47.58
CA ILE A 178 14.05 -23.04 -46.94
C ILE A 178 12.57 -22.76 -46.62
N PRO A 179 12.21 -22.43 -45.37
CA PRO A 179 10.86 -22.03 -45.03
C PRO A 179 10.43 -20.80 -45.83
N ARG A 180 9.36 -20.97 -46.64
CA ARG A 180 8.73 -19.85 -47.37
C ARG A 180 8.35 -18.71 -46.42
N SER A 181 8.31 -17.49 -46.96
CA SER A 181 8.16 -16.25 -46.19
C SER A 181 6.83 -16.14 -45.41
N ASP A 182 5.77 -16.80 -45.88
CA ASP A 182 4.50 -17.00 -45.17
C ASP A 182 4.68 -17.80 -43.88
N LYS A 183 5.40 -18.93 -43.93
CA LYS A 183 5.71 -19.76 -42.76
C LYS A 183 6.58 -19.00 -41.76
N LEU A 184 7.57 -18.24 -42.23
CA LEU A 184 8.40 -17.40 -41.36
C LEU A 184 7.59 -16.28 -40.69
N TYR A 185 6.62 -15.69 -41.38
CA TYR A 185 5.71 -14.70 -40.81
C TYR A 185 4.83 -15.30 -39.71
N GLU A 186 4.22 -16.45 -39.95
CA GLU A 186 3.37 -17.12 -38.95
C GLU A 186 4.18 -17.64 -37.75
N ILE A 187 5.40 -18.18 -37.94
CA ILE A 187 6.30 -18.54 -36.83
C ILE A 187 6.64 -17.30 -35.99
N LYS A 188 6.96 -16.16 -36.62
CA LYS A 188 7.24 -14.89 -35.91
C LYS A 188 6.03 -14.37 -35.14
N LYS A 189 4.83 -14.52 -35.70
CA LYS A 189 3.54 -14.15 -35.08
C LYS A 189 3.19 -15.06 -33.90
N LEU A 190 3.41 -16.37 -34.01
CA LEU A 190 3.24 -17.33 -32.93
C LEU A 190 4.23 -17.07 -31.77
N ALA A 191 5.51 -16.87 -32.07
CA ALA A 191 6.52 -16.54 -31.06
C ALA A 191 6.23 -15.19 -30.35
N ALA A 192 5.64 -14.22 -31.07
CA ALA A 192 5.18 -12.97 -30.46
C ALA A 192 3.96 -13.19 -29.54
N ALA A 193 3.00 -14.04 -29.96
CA ALA A 193 1.84 -14.40 -29.14
C ALA A 193 2.22 -15.19 -27.89
N GLU A 194 3.14 -16.16 -28.00
CA GLU A 194 3.70 -16.92 -26.87
C GLU A 194 4.40 -15.98 -25.87
N LYS A 195 5.24 -15.06 -26.36
CA LYS A 195 5.91 -14.05 -25.53
C LYS A 195 4.94 -13.08 -24.84
N LEU A 196 3.73 -12.91 -25.36
CA LEU A 196 2.65 -12.16 -24.71
C LEU A 196 1.89 -13.04 -23.69
N GLY A 197 1.60 -14.30 -24.01
CA GLY A 197 0.96 -15.26 -23.09
C GLY A 197 1.80 -15.50 -21.82
N ASN A 198 3.10 -15.71 -21.98
CA ASN A 198 4.04 -15.87 -20.86
C ASN A 198 4.12 -14.61 -19.97
N LYS A 199 3.93 -13.41 -20.55
CA LYS A 199 3.80 -12.16 -19.78
C LYS A 199 2.45 -12.05 -19.07
N ALA A 200 1.36 -12.47 -19.71
CA ALA A 200 0.02 -12.45 -19.12
C ALA A 200 -0.05 -13.36 -17.87
N ALA A 201 0.39 -14.61 -17.99
CA ALA A 201 0.48 -15.55 -16.86
C ALA A 201 1.34 -14.98 -15.70
N SER A 202 2.50 -14.41 -16.02
CA SER A 202 3.37 -13.77 -15.02
C SER A 202 2.70 -12.56 -14.31
N LEU A 203 1.85 -11.81 -15.01
CA LEU A 203 1.07 -10.72 -14.41
C LEU A 203 -0.10 -11.25 -13.57
N GLU A 204 -0.79 -12.31 -13.99
CA GLU A 204 -1.87 -12.95 -13.23
C GLU A 204 -1.39 -13.49 -11.88
N ASP A 205 -0.24 -14.16 -11.83
CA ASP A 205 0.31 -14.63 -10.56
C ASP A 205 0.81 -13.49 -9.66
N ARG A 206 1.37 -12.43 -10.24
CA ARG A 206 1.67 -11.20 -9.46
C ARG A 206 0.41 -10.57 -8.89
N LEU A 207 -0.69 -10.51 -9.67
CA LEU A 207 -1.99 -10.02 -9.19
C LEU A 207 -2.57 -10.93 -8.10
N ARG A 208 -2.41 -12.26 -8.20
CA ARG A 208 -2.80 -13.23 -7.17
C ARG A 208 -2.08 -12.97 -5.85
N VAL A 209 -0.76 -12.79 -5.89
CA VAL A 209 0.08 -12.48 -4.71
C VAL A 209 -0.31 -11.13 -4.10
N VAL A 210 -0.44 -10.07 -4.90
CA VAL A 210 -0.85 -8.74 -4.42
C VAL A 210 -2.26 -8.74 -3.83
N SER A 211 -3.20 -9.46 -4.46
CA SER A 211 -4.57 -9.62 -3.96
C SER A 211 -4.61 -10.30 -2.59
N ASN A 212 -3.83 -11.38 -2.41
CA ASN A 212 -3.71 -12.07 -1.13
C ASN A 212 -3.03 -11.20 -0.06
N LYS A 213 -1.94 -10.49 -0.40
CA LYS A 213 -1.30 -9.53 0.53
C LYS A 213 -2.24 -8.40 0.94
N ARG A 214 -3.10 -7.93 0.04
CA ARG A 214 -4.14 -6.93 0.35
C ARG A 214 -5.22 -7.47 1.30
N LYS A 215 -5.63 -8.74 1.15
CA LYS A 215 -6.56 -9.39 2.08
C LYS A 215 -5.96 -9.50 3.48
N SER A 216 -4.74 -10.02 3.61
CA SER A 216 -4.07 -10.13 4.92
C SER A 216 -3.78 -8.76 5.56
N ALA A 217 -3.57 -7.71 4.76
CA ALA A 217 -3.46 -6.34 5.28
C ALA A 217 -4.80 -5.87 5.88
N LEU A 218 -5.90 -5.99 5.14
CA LEU A 218 -7.24 -5.62 5.63
C LEU A 218 -7.67 -6.40 6.89
N GLU A 219 -7.25 -7.67 7.00
CA GLU A 219 -7.43 -8.48 8.22
C GLU A 219 -6.62 -7.92 9.42
N GLN A 220 -5.38 -7.47 9.21
CA GLN A 220 -4.60 -6.78 10.26
C GLN A 220 -5.18 -5.41 10.59
N ASP A 221 -5.61 -4.62 9.60
CA ASP A 221 -6.20 -3.31 9.80
C ASP A 221 -7.47 -3.40 10.67
N SER A 222 -8.39 -4.33 10.35
CA SER A 222 -9.61 -4.56 11.14
C SER A 222 -9.33 -5.06 12.57
N PHE A 223 -8.28 -5.85 12.78
CA PHE A 223 -7.83 -6.24 14.13
C PHE A 223 -7.27 -5.05 14.93
N LEU A 224 -6.52 -4.16 14.28
CA LEU A 224 -5.99 -2.94 14.91
C LEU A 224 -7.11 -1.93 15.20
N GLU A 225 -8.07 -1.76 14.30
CA GLU A 225 -9.26 -0.92 14.49
C GLU A 225 -10.08 -1.39 15.70
N ALA A 226 -10.40 -2.68 15.78
CA ALA A 226 -11.10 -3.26 16.95
C ALA A 226 -10.30 -3.08 18.26
N LYS A 227 -8.97 -3.10 18.20
CA LYS A 227 -8.09 -2.86 19.36
C LYS A 227 -8.05 -1.39 19.77
N ILE A 228 -8.10 -0.47 18.81
CA ILE A 228 -8.21 0.98 19.05
C ILE A 228 -9.57 1.30 19.69
N GLU A 229 -10.66 0.78 19.16
CA GLU A 229 -12.00 1.00 19.73
C GLU A 229 -12.11 0.41 21.15
N SER A 230 -11.60 -0.81 21.37
CA SER A 230 -11.59 -1.44 22.70
C SER A 230 -10.72 -0.70 23.73
N SER A 231 -9.68 0.03 23.32
CA SER A 231 -8.87 0.86 24.23
C SER A 231 -9.49 2.25 24.44
N SER A 232 -10.03 2.87 23.39
CA SER A 232 -10.82 4.10 23.43
C SER A 232 -11.97 4.00 24.44
N ALA A 233 -12.77 2.93 24.36
CA ALA A 233 -13.87 2.68 25.28
C ALA A 233 -13.42 2.57 26.75
N LYS A 234 -12.27 1.94 27.02
CA LYS A 234 -11.70 1.84 28.37
C LYS A 234 -11.23 3.20 28.90
N PHE A 235 -10.51 3.98 28.10
CA PHE A 235 -10.09 5.33 28.48
C PHE A 235 -11.30 6.25 28.76
N ALA A 236 -12.39 6.12 28.00
CA ALA A 236 -13.63 6.86 28.25
C ALA A 236 -14.31 6.47 29.58
N ASP A 237 -14.33 5.17 29.91
CA ASP A 237 -14.87 4.67 31.18
C ASP A 237 -13.98 5.04 32.39
N ASP A 238 -12.66 4.95 32.26
CA ASP A 238 -11.71 5.31 33.31
C ASP A 238 -11.72 6.82 33.59
N LEU A 239 -11.80 7.66 32.54
CA LEU A 239 -12.00 9.10 32.67
C LEU A 239 -13.33 9.42 33.38
N ARG A 240 -14.40 8.67 33.06
CA ARG A 240 -15.69 8.78 33.75
C ARG A 240 -15.60 8.44 35.25
N ARG A 241 -14.86 7.37 35.60
CA ARG A 241 -14.63 6.95 36.99
C ARG A 241 -13.85 8.02 37.76
N ALA A 242 -12.67 8.42 37.27
CA ALA A 242 -11.87 9.48 37.88
C ALA A 242 -12.64 10.79 38.05
N THR A 243 -13.47 11.18 37.07
CA THR A 243 -14.36 12.35 37.16
C THR A 243 -15.44 12.23 38.23
N TYR A 244 -15.94 11.01 38.49
CA TYR A 244 -16.92 10.74 39.54
C TYR A 244 -16.25 10.72 40.92
N ASP A 245 -15.13 10.03 41.05
CA ASP A 245 -14.40 9.87 42.31
C ASP A 245 -13.85 11.21 42.83
N ALA A 246 -13.33 12.06 41.94
CA ALA A 246 -12.92 13.43 42.29
C ALA A 246 -14.10 14.29 42.78
N LYS A 247 -15.30 14.12 42.20
CA LYS A 247 -16.51 14.83 42.65
C LYS A 247 -17.02 14.33 44.00
N ASN A 248 -16.88 13.04 44.28
CA ASN A 248 -17.20 12.46 45.58
C ASN A 248 -16.24 12.99 46.65
N GLY A 249 -14.92 12.94 46.42
CA GLY A 249 -13.93 13.47 47.37
C GLY A 249 -14.12 14.97 47.66
N LEU A 250 -14.54 15.76 46.67
CA LEU A 250 -14.92 17.17 46.88
C LEU A 250 -16.20 17.29 47.72
N ALA A 251 -17.22 16.47 47.47
CA ALA A 251 -18.46 16.45 48.23
C ALA A 251 -18.25 16.00 49.69
N ASP A 252 -17.43 14.99 49.93
CA ASP A 252 -17.03 14.51 51.26
C ASP A 252 -16.25 15.59 52.02
N SER A 253 -15.37 16.33 51.33
CA SER A 253 -14.66 17.48 51.90
C SER A 253 -15.62 18.60 52.34
N TYR A 254 -16.61 18.96 51.50
CA TYR A 254 -17.65 19.91 51.89
C TYR A 254 -18.54 19.38 53.04
N LEU A 255 -18.87 18.09 53.04
CA LEU A 255 -19.65 17.45 54.11
C LEU A 255 -18.91 17.52 55.46
N TYR A 256 -17.60 17.27 55.48
CA TYR A 256 -16.77 17.43 56.68
C TYR A 256 -16.81 18.87 57.23
N VAL A 257 -16.65 19.88 56.38
CA VAL A 257 -16.74 21.29 56.78
C VAL A 257 -18.13 21.62 57.35
N LEU A 258 -19.20 21.14 56.73
CA LEU A 258 -20.58 21.35 57.19
C LEU A 258 -20.86 20.68 58.55
N ILE A 259 -20.30 19.49 58.79
CA ILE A 259 -20.39 18.81 60.10
C ILE A 259 -19.64 19.60 61.17
N SER A 260 -18.40 20.01 60.90
CA SER A 260 -17.61 20.84 61.84
C SER A 260 -18.29 22.18 62.15
N LEU A 261 -18.88 22.83 61.16
CA LEU A 261 -19.63 24.07 61.34
C LEU A 261 -20.89 23.87 62.21
N LYS A 262 -21.61 22.76 62.03
CA LYS A 262 -22.77 22.41 62.87
C LYS A 262 -22.38 22.22 64.34
N GLU A 263 -21.27 21.52 64.61
CA GLU A 263 -20.75 21.34 65.97
C GLU A 263 -20.33 22.66 66.61
N LYS A 264 -19.63 23.53 65.87
CA LYS A 264 -19.26 24.89 66.31
C LYS A 264 -20.51 25.75 66.59
N TRP A 265 -21.56 25.60 65.81
CA TRP A 265 -22.83 26.33 65.99
C TRP A 265 -23.57 25.93 67.28
N GLU A 266 -23.76 24.64 67.54
CA GLU A 266 -24.42 24.18 68.78
C GLU A 266 -23.59 24.54 70.03
N LYS A 267 -22.25 24.49 69.96
CA LYS A 267 -21.38 25.01 71.03
C LYS A 267 -21.59 26.50 71.28
N LYS A 268 -21.65 27.34 70.22
CA LYS A 268 -21.89 28.79 70.35
C LYS A 268 -23.27 29.11 70.91
N LYS A 269 -24.29 28.31 70.59
CA LYS A 269 -25.65 28.40 71.14
C LYS A 269 -25.68 28.06 72.63
N ALA A 270 -24.92 27.06 73.09
CA ALA A 270 -24.74 26.78 74.50
C ALA A 270 -23.99 27.93 75.23
N ALA A 271 -22.90 28.43 74.64
CA ALA A 271 -22.15 29.58 75.16
C ALA A 271 -23.05 30.82 75.36
N ALA A 272 -23.83 31.19 74.35
CA ALA A 272 -24.76 32.33 74.42
C ALA A 272 -25.82 32.18 75.54
N ASN A 273 -26.32 30.97 75.76
CA ASN A 273 -27.25 30.68 76.86
C ASN A 273 -26.57 30.85 78.24
N CYS A 274 -25.31 30.44 78.36
CA CYS A 274 -24.53 30.63 79.60
C CYS A 274 -24.14 32.10 79.82
N GLU A 275 -23.84 32.84 78.76
CA GLU A 275 -23.60 34.29 78.79
C GLU A 275 -24.83 35.07 79.29
N VAL A 276 -26.04 34.67 78.87
CA VAL A 276 -27.30 35.25 79.37
C VAL A 276 -27.50 34.94 80.86
N ARG A 277 -27.32 33.67 81.28
CA ARG A 277 -27.39 33.26 82.69
C ARG A 277 -26.37 34.01 83.57
N LEU A 278 -25.16 34.25 83.06
CA LEU A 278 -24.11 35.00 83.74
C LEU A 278 -24.48 36.48 83.88
N LYS A 279 -25.03 37.11 82.83
CA LYS A 279 -25.53 38.49 82.86
C LYS A 279 -26.68 38.66 83.86
N GLU A 280 -27.60 37.71 83.92
CA GLU A 280 -28.68 37.67 84.92
C GLU A 280 -28.13 37.61 86.35
N VAL A 281 -27.20 36.67 86.63
CA VAL A 281 -26.55 36.55 87.95
C VAL A 281 -25.78 37.82 88.32
N MET A 282 -25.09 38.48 87.37
CA MET A 282 -24.42 39.76 87.63
C MET A 282 -25.40 40.90 87.94
N ALA A 283 -26.55 40.97 87.27
CA ALA A 283 -27.60 41.94 87.59
C ALA A 283 -28.17 41.71 88.99
N ASN A 284 -28.49 40.44 89.33
CA ASN A 284 -29.00 40.05 90.65
C ASN A 284 -27.97 40.37 91.77
N ILE A 285 -26.69 40.13 91.54
CA ILE A 285 -25.59 40.51 92.45
C ILE A 285 -25.52 42.03 92.68
N ASN A 286 -25.79 42.85 91.66
CA ASN A 286 -25.76 44.30 91.80
C ASN A 286 -26.98 44.83 92.55
N LEU A 287 -28.18 44.34 92.21
CA LEU A 287 -29.41 44.65 92.95
C LEU A 287 -29.31 44.23 94.43
N LEU A 288 -28.72 43.06 94.72
CA LEU A 288 -28.58 42.59 96.10
C LEU A 288 -27.65 43.47 96.94
N LYS A 289 -26.57 44.02 96.36
CA LYS A 289 -25.72 45.02 97.04
C LYS A 289 -26.51 46.29 97.36
N GLU A 290 -27.31 46.78 96.41
CA GLU A 290 -28.15 47.96 96.60
C GLU A 290 -29.17 47.77 97.72
N ILE A 291 -29.79 46.59 97.80
CA ILE A 291 -30.67 46.20 98.91
C ILE A 291 -29.90 46.11 100.24
N MET A 292 -28.71 45.49 100.26
CA MET A 292 -27.88 45.37 101.47
C MET A 292 -27.42 46.72 102.02
N ASN A 293 -27.15 47.71 101.16
CA ASN A 293 -26.84 49.08 101.58
C ASN A 293 -27.98 49.74 102.39
N ASN A 294 -29.21 49.24 102.28
CA ASN A 294 -30.38 49.70 103.02
C ASN A 294 -30.64 48.84 104.29
N ASN A 295 -29.56 48.44 104.99
CA ASN A 295 -29.57 47.68 106.25
C ASN A 295 -30.21 46.26 106.19
N MET A 296 -30.24 45.63 105.03
CA MET A 296 -30.73 44.25 104.86
C MET A 296 -29.59 43.21 104.99
N LEU A 297 -29.79 42.17 105.81
CA LEU A 297 -28.83 41.07 105.97
C LEU A 297 -29.07 39.99 104.90
N ALA A 298 -28.26 39.99 103.84
CA ALA A 298 -28.34 39.01 102.74
C ALA A 298 -26.96 38.47 102.27
N SER A 299 -25.95 38.54 103.14
CA SER A 299 -24.55 38.20 102.82
C SER A 299 -24.35 36.78 102.27
N ASP A 300 -25.09 35.80 102.80
CA ASP A 300 -24.96 34.39 102.40
C ASP A 300 -25.47 34.15 100.96
N GLU A 301 -26.57 34.82 100.58
CA GLU A 301 -27.09 34.79 99.22
C GLU A 301 -26.15 35.55 98.25
N LEU A 302 -25.54 36.65 98.70
CA LEU A 302 -24.51 37.34 97.93
C LEU A 302 -23.29 36.43 97.68
N LEU A 303 -22.83 35.68 98.67
CA LEU A 303 -21.76 34.70 98.53
C LEU A 303 -22.16 33.55 97.59
N ARG A 304 -23.38 33.03 97.71
CA ARG A 304 -23.91 31.96 96.84
C ARG A 304 -24.01 32.41 95.38
N LEU A 305 -24.50 33.62 95.12
CA LEU A 305 -24.54 34.20 93.78
C LEU A 305 -23.13 34.49 93.24
N ARG A 306 -22.18 34.93 94.08
CA ARG A 306 -20.78 35.10 93.70
C ARG A 306 -20.10 33.78 93.31
N ALA A 307 -20.35 32.69 94.02
CA ALA A 307 -19.87 31.37 93.62
C ALA A 307 -20.44 30.96 92.25
N LYS A 308 -21.75 31.14 92.05
CA LYS A 308 -22.43 30.89 90.77
C LYS A 308 -21.93 31.80 89.62
N GLN A 309 -21.48 33.02 89.92
CA GLN A 309 -20.85 33.90 88.92
C GLN A 309 -19.53 33.30 88.40
N VAL A 310 -18.70 32.73 89.28
CA VAL A 310 -17.42 32.09 88.94
C VAL A 310 -17.65 30.77 88.20
N GLU A 311 -18.62 29.97 88.65
CA GLU A 311 -19.08 28.75 87.97
C GLU A 311 -19.51 29.03 86.52
N LEU A 312 -20.43 29.97 86.31
CA LEU A 312 -20.94 30.34 84.98
C LEU A 312 -19.88 31.01 84.08
N GLY A 313 -18.95 31.76 84.66
CA GLY A 313 -17.79 32.28 83.92
C GLY A 313 -16.89 31.15 83.42
N SER A 314 -16.64 30.15 84.27
CA SER A 314 -15.82 28.98 83.93
C SER A 314 -16.52 28.08 82.89
N GLU A 315 -17.85 27.93 83.00
CA GLU A 315 -18.68 27.24 81.99
C GLU A 315 -18.60 27.96 80.63
N LEU A 316 -18.67 29.30 80.62
CA LEU A 316 -18.58 30.12 79.41
C LEU A 316 -17.21 30.03 78.72
N ASP A 317 -16.12 30.09 79.48
CA ASP A 317 -14.74 29.96 78.95
C ASP A 317 -14.51 28.57 78.32
N VAL A 318 -15.04 27.49 78.93
CA VAL A 318 -14.98 26.13 78.37
C VAL A 318 -15.82 25.99 77.09
N MET A 319 -16.91 26.77 76.95
CA MET A 319 -17.75 26.80 75.75
C MET A 319 -17.24 27.76 74.66
N ALA A 320 -16.10 28.44 74.84
CA ALA A 320 -15.55 29.36 73.86
C ALA A 320 -15.28 28.68 72.51
N VAL A 321 -15.81 29.27 71.42
CA VAL A 321 -15.66 28.73 70.06
C VAL A 321 -14.81 29.67 69.22
N SER A 322 -13.73 29.15 68.64
CA SER A 322 -12.89 29.87 67.68
C SER A 322 -13.71 30.45 66.52
N ASP A 323 -13.35 31.65 66.07
CA ASP A 323 -14.02 32.35 64.97
C ASP A 323 -14.16 31.47 63.71
N PHE A 324 -15.41 31.26 63.30
CA PHE A 324 -15.83 30.45 62.16
C PHE A 324 -16.49 31.28 61.05
N SER A 325 -16.13 32.56 60.94
CA SER A 325 -16.43 33.39 59.78
C SER A 325 -15.95 32.72 58.47
N VAL A 326 -16.66 32.95 57.37
CA VAL A 326 -16.53 32.17 56.12
C VAL A 326 -15.09 32.15 55.56
N GLY A 327 -14.36 33.27 55.67
CA GLY A 327 -12.96 33.38 55.24
C GLY A 327 -11.94 32.66 56.14
N LYS A 328 -12.38 31.98 57.20
CA LYS A 328 -11.59 31.13 58.11
C LYS A 328 -12.07 29.67 58.11
N LEU A 329 -12.91 29.29 57.14
CA LEU A 329 -13.27 27.90 56.91
C LEU A 329 -12.28 27.29 55.91
N ASP A 330 -11.81 26.08 56.21
CA ASP A 330 -10.94 25.28 55.34
C ASP A 330 -11.73 24.71 54.16
N LEU A 331 -12.24 25.59 53.30
CA LEU A 331 -13.01 25.23 52.11
C LEU A 331 -12.10 24.53 51.09
N PRO A 332 -12.51 23.38 50.52
CA PRO A 332 -11.70 22.70 49.52
C PRO A 332 -11.57 23.57 48.27
N GLN A 333 -10.34 23.84 47.85
CA GLN A 333 -10.06 24.61 46.64
C GLN A 333 -10.56 23.85 45.42
N ILE A 334 -11.45 24.49 44.66
CA ILE A 334 -11.83 24.04 43.32
C ILE A 334 -10.77 24.63 42.38
N SER A 335 -9.90 23.79 41.79
CA SER A 335 -8.98 24.33 40.77
C SER A 335 -9.76 24.71 39.52
N GLU A 336 -9.42 25.87 38.95
CA GLU A 336 -9.94 26.34 37.66
C GLU A 336 -9.30 25.59 36.46
N ASP A 337 -8.38 24.66 36.70
CA ASP A 337 -7.79 23.76 35.68
C ASP A 337 -8.82 22.80 35.00
N LEU A 338 -10.10 22.86 35.36
CA LEU A 338 -11.17 22.23 34.58
C LEU A 338 -11.30 22.97 33.24
N PRO A 339 -11.03 22.35 32.09
CA PRO A 339 -11.09 23.04 30.80
C PRO A 339 -12.49 23.61 30.55
N GLU A 340 -12.55 24.83 30.01
CA GLU A 340 -13.76 25.65 29.86
C GLU A 340 -14.96 24.90 29.25
N GLU A 341 -14.70 24.00 28.29
CA GLU A 341 -15.73 23.10 27.71
C GLU A 341 -16.50 22.29 28.74
N PHE A 342 -15.84 21.86 29.82
CA PHE A 342 -16.44 21.05 30.88
C PHE A 342 -17.41 21.88 31.70
N LEU A 343 -17.06 23.13 32.02
CA LEU A 343 -17.96 24.08 32.69
C LEU A 343 -19.16 24.42 31.79
N GLN A 344 -18.93 24.70 30.50
CA GLN A 344 -19.99 24.91 29.52
C GLN A 344 -20.92 23.69 29.39
N LYS A 345 -20.38 22.48 29.25
CA LYS A 345 -21.16 21.23 29.20
C LYS A 345 -21.93 21.01 30.51
N PHE A 346 -21.38 21.35 31.67
CA PHE A 346 -22.07 21.21 32.96
C PHE A 346 -23.23 22.20 33.11
N LEU A 347 -23.06 23.45 32.69
CA LEU A 347 -24.13 24.46 32.64
C LEU A 347 -25.23 24.09 31.63
N LEU A 348 -24.86 23.57 30.46
CA LEU A 348 -25.81 23.08 29.45
C LEU A 348 -26.58 21.84 29.92
N TRP A 349 -25.94 20.96 30.69
CA TRP A 349 -26.59 19.78 31.30
C TRP A 349 -27.50 20.16 32.47
N GLY A 350 -27.10 21.13 33.29
CA GLY A 350 -27.93 21.69 34.36
C GLY A 350 -29.21 22.33 33.80
N THR A 351 -29.08 23.20 32.80
CA THR A 351 -30.23 23.87 32.15
C THR A 351 -31.16 22.88 31.45
N THR A 352 -30.63 21.95 30.64
CA THR A 352 -31.45 20.91 29.98
C THR A 352 -32.12 19.94 30.95
N ARG A 353 -31.51 19.64 32.10
CA ARG A 353 -32.12 18.84 33.18
C ARG A 353 -33.25 19.60 33.90
N VAL A 354 -33.10 20.91 34.11
CA VAL A 354 -34.15 21.77 34.70
C VAL A 354 -35.33 21.94 33.72
N THR A 355 -35.08 22.18 32.44
CA THR A 355 -36.16 22.30 31.44
C THR A 355 -36.88 20.97 31.22
N ARG A 356 -36.18 19.83 31.15
CA ARG A 356 -36.84 18.50 31.11
C ARG A 356 -37.69 18.23 32.36
N ARG A 357 -37.21 18.54 33.57
CA ARG A 357 -38.02 18.38 34.80
C ARG A 357 -39.25 19.29 34.80
N ARG A 358 -39.15 20.54 34.36
CA ARG A 358 -40.30 21.45 34.21
C ARG A 358 -41.29 20.94 33.16
N SER A 359 -40.81 20.53 31.99
CA SER A 359 -41.66 19.98 30.92
C SER A 359 -42.40 18.72 31.39
N TRP A 360 -41.72 17.77 32.05
CA TRP A 360 -42.35 16.55 32.53
C TRP A 360 -43.39 16.82 33.63
N ALA A 361 -43.12 17.76 34.53
CA ALA A 361 -44.09 18.19 35.54
C ALA A 361 -45.32 18.91 34.95
N ILE A 362 -45.17 19.63 33.83
CA ILE A 362 -46.27 20.24 33.09
C ILE A 362 -47.09 19.17 32.37
N SER A 363 -46.45 18.24 31.65
CA SER A 363 -47.13 17.13 30.99
C SER A 363 -47.91 16.24 31.97
N LEU A 364 -47.32 15.92 33.14
CA LEU A 364 -48.00 15.15 34.19
C LEU A 364 -49.20 15.90 34.78
N ARG A 365 -49.10 17.23 34.92
CA ARG A 365 -50.21 18.07 35.41
C ARG A 365 -51.33 18.23 34.37
N MET A 366 -51.03 18.21 33.07
CA MET A 366 -52.06 18.19 32.02
C MET A 366 -52.72 16.81 31.89
N ALA A 367 -51.95 15.72 31.94
CA ALA A 367 -52.48 14.36 31.83
C ALA A 367 -53.49 14.01 32.93
N ASN A 368 -53.27 14.52 34.15
CA ASN A 368 -54.22 14.37 35.26
C ASN A 368 -55.47 15.24 35.10
N PHE A 369 -55.41 16.36 34.37
CA PHE A 369 -56.56 17.24 34.13
C PHE A 369 -57.51 16.65 33.07
N THR A 370 -56.99 15.85 32.14
CA THR A 370 -57.76 15.10 31.13
C THR A 370 -58.29 13.75 31.65
N ALA A 371 -58.48 13.60 32.96
CA ALA A 371 -58.93 12.37 33.61
C ALA A 371 -60.01 12.59 34.70
N GLU A 372 -60.52 13.83 34.83
CA GLU A 372 -61.61 14.21 35.76
C GLU A 372 -62.79 14.88 35.02
N GLU A 373 -62.87 14.72 33.69
CA GLU A 373 -64.06 14.97 32.84
C GLU A 373 -64.49 13.65 32.15
#